data_AF-A0A0T6AVZ4-F1
#
_entry.id   AF-A0A0T6AVZ4-F1
#
_cell.length_a   1.000
_cell.length_b   1.000
_cell.length_c   1.000
_cell.angle_alpha   90.00
_cell.angle_beta   90.00
_cell.angle_gamma   90.00
#
_symmetry.space_group_name_H-M   'P 1'
#
loop_
_entity.id
_entity.type
_entity.pdbx_description
1 polymer ?
#
loop_
_entity_poly.entity_id
_entity_poly.type
_entity_poly.pdbx_seq_one_letter_code
_entity_poly.pdbx_strand_id
1 'polypeptide(L)'
;ILDVKDLKIDSITDNDTQKKLAFDISESNGEFGSKLAIELPQGSKEYVVVIKYETSPKASGLQWLSPEQTAGKEHPYVFSQFEPIAARSFLPCQDTPSVKTKYQAT
;
A
#
# COMPACT_ATOMS: atom_id res chain seq x y z
N ILE A 1 -5.09 -8.59 -8.55
CA ILE A 1 -5.23 -8.67 -7.07
C ILE A 1 -3.93 -8.16 -6.46
N LEU A 2 -4.01 -7.35 -5.41
CA LEU A 2 -2.88 -6.85 -4.61
C LEU A 2 -3.09 -7.18 -3.13
N ASP A 3 -2.01 -7.23 -2.35
CA ASP A 3 -2.02 -7.33 -0.90
C ASP A 3 -2.17 -5.95 -0.27
N VAL A 4 -3.06 -5.82 0.71
CA VAL A 4 -3.21 -4.62 1.56
C VAL A 4 -3.43 -5.01 3.02
N LYS A 5 -2.95 -4.21 3.97
CA LYS A 5 -3.24 -4.40 5.41
C LYS A 5 -3.50 -3.05 6.06
N ASP A 6 -4.72 -2.87 6.58
CA ASP A 6 -5.15 -1.63 7.25
C ASP A 6 -4.90 -0.35 6.42
N LEU A 7 -5.04 -0.45 5.10
CA LEU A 7 -4.99 0.70 4.19
C LEU A 7 -6.40 1.20 3.89
N LYS A 8 -6.59 2.52 3.96
CA LYS A 8 -7.79 3.17 3.44
C LYS A 8 -7.56 3.46 1.96
N ILE A 9 -8.32 2.83 1.08
CA ILE A 9 -8.28 3.09 -0.36
C ILE A 9 -9.33 4.12 -0.72
N ASP A 10 -8.92 5.31 -1.16
CA ASP A 10 -9.83 6.40 -1.52
C ASP A 10 -10.35 6.25 -2.97
N SER A 11 -9.47 5.88 -3.90
CA SER A 11 -9.83 5.70 -5.31
C SER A 11 -8.80 4.90 -6.08
N ILE A 12 -9.25 4.19 -7.11
CA ILE A 12 -8.41 3.54 -8.10
C ILE A 12 -8.82 4.04 -9.49
N THR A 13 -7.84 4.47 -10.27
CA THR A 13 -8.06 5.02 -11.62
C THR A 13 -7.07 4.44 -12.61
N ASP A 14 -7.52 4.29 -13.85
CA ASP A 14 -6.64 4.06 -14.99
C ASP A 14 -5.85 5.34 -15.30
N ASN A 15 -4.53 5.25 -15.44
CA ASN A 15 -3.66 6.41 -15.62
C ASN A 15 -3.92 7.15 -16.94
N ASP A 16 -4.21 6.44 -18.01
CA ASP A 16 -4.27 7.05 -19.35
C ASP A 16 -5.62 7.72 -19.57
N THR A 17 -6.69 7.05 -19.14
CA THR A 17 -8.07 7.52 -19.33
C THR A 17 -8.62 8.30 -18.15
N GLN A 18 -7.94 8.27 -16.99
CA GLN A 18 -8.39 8.85 -15.71
C GLN A 18 -9.74 8.30 -15.23
N LYS A 19 -10.24 7.20 -15.83
CA LYS A 19 -11.51 6.58 -15.44
C LYS A 19 -11.33 5.82 -14.13
N LYS A 20 -12.33 5.93 -13.27
CA LYS A 20 -12.41 5.14 -12.04
C LYS A 20 -12.56 3.66 -12.38
N LEU A 21 -11.78 2.84 -11.69
CA LEU A 21 -11.84 1.39 -11.75
C LEU A 21 -12.59 0.88 -10.52
N ALA A 22 -13.52 -0.05 -10.74
CA ALA A 22 -14.20 -0.72 -9.63
C ALA A 22 -13.19 -1.59 -8.88
N PHE A 23 -13.35 -1.65 -7.56
CA PHE A 23 -12.50 -2.47 -6.72
C PHE A 23 -13.28 -2.97 -5.51
N ASP A 24 -12.82 -4.09 -4.97
CA ASP A 24 -13.33 -4.71 -3.75
C ASP A 24 -12.16 -5.04 -2.81
N ILE A 25 -12.41 -4.92 -1.51
CA ILE A 25 -11.46 -5.30 -0.47
C ILE A 25 -12.09 -6.40 0.36
N SER A 26 -11.48 -7.58 0.33
CA SER A 26 -11.99 -8.72 1.11
C SER A 26 -11.89 -8.46 2.61
N GLU A 27 -12.60 -9.27 3.40
CA GLU A 27 -12.32 -9.40 4.82
C GLU A 27 -10.84 -9.74 5.06
N SER A 28 -10.32 -9.26 6.19
CA SER A 28 -8.92 -9.46 6.57
C SER A 28 -8.67 -10.92 6.97
N ASN A 29 -7.57 -11.49 6.47
CA ASN A 29 -7.09 -12.82 6.79
C ASN A 29 -5.93 -12.75 7.80
N GLY A 30 -6.19 -12.16 8.97
CA GLY A 30 -5.21 -12.01 10.04
C GLY A 30 -3.96 -11.27 9.59
N GLU A 31 -2.78 -11.87 9.80
CA GLU A 31 -1.50 -11.24 9.50
C GLU A 31 -1.27 -10.94 8.01
N PHE A 32 -1.93 -11.69 7.12
CA PHE A 32 -1.81 -11.51 5.67
C PHE A 32 -2.59 -10.29 5.15
N GLY A 33 -3.48 -9.72 5.96
CA GLY A 33 -4.33 -8.60 5.56
C GLY A 33 -5.45 -9.01 4.60
N SER A 34 -5.88 -8.07 3.78
CA SER A 34 -7.00 -8.21 2.83
C SER A 34 -6.51 -8.28 1.39
N LYS A 35 -7.32 -8.89 0.52
CA LYS A 35 -7.12 -8.88 -0.93
C LYS A 35 -7.76 -7.64 -1.51
N LEU A 36 -7.01 -6.85 -2.26
CA LEU A 36 -7.52 -5.77 -3.09
C LEU A 36 -7.74 -6.30 -4.52
N ALA A 37 -9.01 -6.50 -4.90
CA ALA A 37 -9.40 -6.89 -6.25
C ALA A 37 -9.75 -5.65 -7.06
N ILE A 38 -9.14 -5.49 -8.23
CA ILE A 38 -9.35 -4.34 -9.13
C ILE A 38 -9.90 -4.88 -10.44
N GLU A 39 -11.03 -4.35 -10.88
CA GLU A 39 -11.61 -4.67 -12.19
C GLU A 39 -10.92 -3.86 -13.27
N LEU A 40 -10.27 -4.55 -14.21
CA LEU A 40 -9.58 -3.93 -15.33
C LEU A 40 -10.44 -4.03 -16.60
N PRO A 41 -10.50 -2.99 -17.44
CA PRO A 41 -11.21 -3.05 -18.71
C PRO A 41 -10.57 -4.09 -19.64
N GLN A 42 -11.35 -4.73 -20.51
CA GLN A 42 -10.79 -5.68 -21.47
C GLN A 42 -10.05 -4.97 -22.62
N GLY A 43 -9.08 -5.66 -23.22
CA GLY A 43 -8.47 -5.25 -24.49
C GLY A 43 -7.02 -4.76 -24.40
N SER A 44 -6.48 -4.52 -23.20
CA SER A 44 -5.06 -4.18 -23.02
C SER A 44 -4.26 -5.34 -22.43
N LYS A 45 -2.98 -5.42 -22.80
CA LYS A 45 -2.01 -6.36 -22.21
C LYS A 45 -1.34 -5.79 -20.96
N GLU A 46 -1.29 -4.47 -20.85
CA GLU A 46 -0.65 -3.73 -19.76
C GLU A 46 -1.61 -2.63 -19.30
N TYR A 47 -1.58 -2.35 -18.01
CA TYR A 47 -2.40 -1.33 -17.36
C TYR A 47 -1.51 -0.55 -16.39
N VAL A 48 -1.61 0.77 -16.42
CA VAL A 48 -1.01 1.64 -15.43
C VAL A 48 -2.11 2.10 -14.48
N VAL A 49 -2.08 1.57 -13.27
CA VAL A 49 -3.13 1.81 -12.27
C VAL A 49 -2.61 2.79 -11.22
N VAL A 50 -3.38 3.85 -10.98
CA VAL A 50 -3.10 4.83 -9.92
C VAL A 50 -4.03 4.54 -8.75
N ILE A 51 -3.43 4.28 -7.58
CA ILE A 51 -4.16 4.00 -6.35
C ILE A 51 -3.91 5.14 -5.38
N LYS A 52 -4.98 5.83 -4.98
CA LYS A 52 -4.93 6.83 -3.90
C LYS A 52 -5.30 6.15 -2.59
N TYR A 53 -4.41 6.23 -1.60
CA TYR A 53 -4.58 5.53 -0.34
C TYR A 53 -3.95 6.29 0.84
N GLU A 54 -4.31 5.88 2.05
CA GLU A 54 -3.79 6.36 3.32
C GLU A 54 -3.44 5.17 4.22
N THR A 55 -2.28 5.23 4.89
CA THR A 55 -1.83 4.22 5.85
C THR A 55 -2.51 4.38 7.21
N SER A 56 -2.80 3.27 7.89
CA SER A 56 -3.25 3.31 9.29
C SER A 56 -2.14 3.78 10.25
N PRO A 57 -2.47 4.48 11.35
CA PRO A 57 -1.54 4.71 12.47
C PRO A 57 -0.99 3.43 13.09
N LYS A 58 -1.61 2.27 12.81
CA LYS A 58 -1.18 0.93 13.25
C LYS A 58 -0.48 0.15 12.13
N ALA A 59 -0.07 0.79 11.03
CA ALA A 59 0.61 0.13 9.93
C ALA A 59 1.84 -0.64 10.44
N SER A 60 1.83 -1.97 10.31
CA SER A 60 2.87 -2.84 10.84
C SER A 60 4.26 -2.60 10.24
N GLY A 61 4.31 -1.99 9.05
CA GLY A 61 5.54 -1.67 8.34
C GLY A 61 6.13 -0.30 8.69
N LEU A 62 5.48 0.48 9.57
CA LEU A 62 5.91 1.82 9.97
C LEU A 62 6.03 1.93 11.49
N GLN A 63 7.12 2.52 11.96
CA GLN A 63 7.27 2.90 13.36
C GLN A 63 7.36 4.42 13.47
N TRP A 64 6.38 4.99 14.16
CA TRP A 64 6.34 6.42 14.48
C TRP A 64 6.90 6.65 15.88
N LEU A 65 7.77 7.63 16.00
CA LEU A 65 8.40 8.06 17.24
C LEU A 65 8.01 9.51 17.53
N SER A 66 7.53 9.76 18.74
CA SER A 66 7.37 11.12 19.25
C SER A 66 8.73 11.79 19.46
N PRO A 67 8.82 13.12 19.55
CA PRO A 67 10.08 13.82 19.81
C PRO A 67 10.85 13.22 20.99
N GLU A 68 10.18 12.92 22.10
CA GLU A 68 10.78 12.39 23.33
C GLU A 68 11.40 11.00 23.16
N GLN A 69 10.97 10.24 22.15
CA GLN A 69 11.52 8.92 21.82
C GLN A 69 12.75 9.01 20.91
N THR A 70 13.02 10.16 20.30
CA THR A 70 14.21 10.38 19.48
C THR A 70 15.42 10.75 20.33
N ALA A 71 16.63 10.69 19.78
CA ALA A 71 17.83 11.13 20.48
C ALA A 71 17.85 12.65 20.73
N GLY A 72 17.35 13.44 19.76
CA GLY A 72 17.37 14.91 19.79
C GLY A 72 16.26 15.55 20.62
N LYS A 73 15.20 14.83 20.97
CA LYS A 73 14.07 15.29 21.80
C LYS A 73 13.22 16.44 21.23
N GLU A 74 13.57 16.99 20.07
CA GLU A 74 12.90 18.15 19.46
C GLU A 74 11.93 17.80 18.31
N HIS A 75 12.24 16.77 17.52
CA HIS A 75 11.50 16.44 16.31
C HIS A 75 11.02 14.98 16.33
N PRO A 76 9.83 14.68 15.78
CA PRO A 76 9.37 13.31 15.61
C PRO A 76 10.19 12.60 14.53
N TYR A 77 10.09 11.28 14.50
CA TYR A 77 10.77 10.46 13.49
C TYR A 77 9.90 9.30 13.03
N VAL A 78 10.04 8.91 11.78
CA VAL A 78 9.38 7.72 11.24
C VAL A 78 10.38 6.92 10.43
N PHE A 79 10.31 5.60 10.55
CA PHE A 79 11.02 4.68 9.67
C PHE A 79 10.15 3.49 9.31
N SER A 80 10.53 2.83 8.22
CA SER A 80 9.87 1.63 7.72
C SER A 80 10.69 0.37 7.93
N GLN A 81 10.03 -0.76 8.18
CA GLN A 81 10.60 -2.11 8.14
C GLN A 81 9.60 -3.04 7.46
N PHE A 82 9.95 -3.59 6.30
CA PHE A 82 8.98 -4.31 5.46
C PHE A 82 9.13 -5.83 5.46
N GLU A 83 10.28 -6.37 5.85
CA GLU A 83 10.45 -7.83 5.89
C GLU A 83 9.62 -8.44 7.05
N PRO A 84 8.93 -9.58 6.83
CA PRO A 84 8.85 -10.32 5.57
C PRO A 84 7.69 -9.91 4.65
N ILE A 85 6.61 -9.35 5.20
CA ILE A 85 5.35 -9.07 4.49
C ILE A 85 4.66 -7.79 4.97
N ALA A 86 5.41 -6.83 5.51
CA ALA A 86 4.83 -5.61 6.08
C ALA A 86 4.70 -4.48 5.04
N ALA A 87 5.23 -4.63 3.83
CA ALA A 87 5.08 -3.64 2.75
C ALA A 87 3.60 -3.41 2.39
N ARG A 88 2.76 -4.45 2.44
CA ARG A 88 1.30 -4.35 2.21
C ARG A 88 0.57 -3.42 3.21
N SER A 89 1.18 -3.11 4.34
CA SER A 89 0.65 -2.14 5.31
C SER A 89 1.10 -0.69 5.06
N PHE A 90 2.02 -0.51 4.12
CA PHE A 90 2.53 0.77 3.68
C PHE A 90 1.97 1.18 2.31
N LEU A 91 1.85 0.25 1.36
CA LEU A 91 1.28 0.50 0.05
C LEU A 91 0.62 -0.78 -0.53
N PRO A 92 -0.38 -0.67 -1.43
CA PRO A 92 -0.92 -1.82 -2.14
C PRO A 92 0.08 -2.38 -3.14
N CYS A 93 0.49 -3.64 -2.98
CA CYS A 93 1.44 -4.29 -3.90
C CYS A 93 1.26 -5.80 -3.94
N GLN A 94 1.97 -6.47 -4.86
CA GLN A 94 2.16 -7.91 -4.79
C GLN A 94 3.29 -8.17 -3.78
N ASP A 95 2.94 -8.34 -2.51
CA ASP A 95 3.89 -8.35 -1.39
C ASP A 95 4.49 -9.74 -1.22
N THR A 96 5.30 -10.11 -2.20
CA THR A 96 6.00 -11.39 -2.29
C THR A 96 7.39 -11.18 -2.90
N PRO A 97 8.44 -11.84 -2.37
CA PRO A 97 9.81 -11.72 -2.90
C PRO A 97 9.94 -12.26 -4.34
N SER A 98 8.96 -13.02 -4.83
CA SER A 98 8.92 -13.52 -6.21
C SER A 98 8.69 -12.41 -7.25
N VAL A 99 8.15 -11.26 -6.84
CA VAL A 99 7.91 -10.10 -7.72
C VAL A 99 8.96 -9.03 -7.44
N LYS A 100 9.66 -8.58 -8.49
CA LYS A 100 10.65 -7.50 -8.41
C LYS A 100 10.27 -6.38 -9.36
N THR A 101 10.19 -5.16 -8.84
CA THR A 101 9.72 -4.01 -9.60
C THR A 101 10.63 -2.81 -9.35
N LYS A 102 10.93 -2.05 -10.41
CA LYS A 102 11.62 -0.76 -10.27
C LYS A 102 10.64 0.25 -9.68
N TYR A 103 11.11 1.14 -8.82
CA TYR A 103 10.27 2.19 -8.24
C TYR A 103 10.92 3.56 -8.34
N GLN A 104 10.09 4.59 -8.29
CA GLN A 104 10.46 5.99 -8.13
C GLN A 104 9.55 6.57 -7.04
N ALA A 105 10.07 7.52 -6.25
CA ALA A 105 9.35 8.17 -5.16
C ALA A 105 9.65 9.68 -5.15
N THR A 106 8.75 10.48 -4.58
CA THR A 106 8.89 11.94 -4.40
C THR A 106 8.49 12.31 -3.00
#